data_AF-A0A3A8QXK9-F1
#
_entry.id   AF-A0A3A8QXK9-F1
#
_cell.length_a   1.000
_cell.length_b   1.000
_cell.length_c   1.000
_cell.angle_alpha   90.00
_cell.angle_beta   90.00
_cell.angle_gamma   90.00
#
_symmetry.space_group_name_H-M   'P 1'
#
loop_
_entity.id
_entity.type
_entity.pdbx_description
1 polymer ?
#
loop_
_entity_poly.entity_id
_entity_poly.type
_entity_poly.pdbx_seq_one_letter_code
_entity_poly.pdbx_strand_id
1 'polypeptide(L)'
;MLMGLVAACASSPERPERPPPPRILFQSPLALLLENHEALALTTDQLIQVGQKEEALEAANRPLREQLRQVRHPEPPPGEGGPPRSPRAGNPNTPVGLGGRPAYRAPPRPLTPLTEEDLKRQQALLQAMEDNEAAAYRDVEALLDDAQKEKARALISKHREERQRAREAFEAPEPPPAPPS
;
A
#
# COMPACT_ATOMS: atom_id res chain seq x y z
N MET A 1 49.38 -1.83 37.04
CA MET A 1 48.91 -2.31 35.73
C MET A 1 47.49 -2.81 35.89
N LEU A 2 46.50 -2.11 35.32
CA LEU A 2 45.12 -2.59 35.22
C LEU A 2 44.75 -2.56 33.73
N MET A 3 44.54 -3.75 33.16
CA MET A 3 44.01 -3.95 31.81
C MET A 3 42.49 -4.01 31.91
N GLY A 4 41.81 -2.98 31.40
CA GLY A 4 40.37 -2.95 31.22
C GLY A 4 40.01 -3.16 29.75
N LEU A 5 39.50 -4.34 29.43
CA LEU A 5 38.86 -4.67 28.15
C LEU A 5 37.57 -3.84 28.00
N VAL A 6 37.54 -2.93 27.02
CA VAL A 6 36.28 -2.31 26.59
C VAL A 6 35.79 -3.08 25.36
N ALA A 7 34.78 -3.91 25.59
CA ALA A 7 33.95 -4.47 24.53
C ALA A 7 33.13 -3.32 23.90
N ALA A 8 33.48 -2.90 22.70
CA ALA A 8 32.64 -2.02 21.91
C ALA A 8 31.56 -2.87 21.21
N CYS A 9 30.34 -2.78 21.72
CA CYS A 9 29.14 -3.36 21.12
C CYS A 9 28.93 -2.79 19.71
N ALA A 10 28.72 -3.68 18.75
CA ALA A 10 28.22 -3.34 17.43
C ALA A 10 26.78 -2.82 17.55
N SER A 11 26.60 -1.51 17.41
CA SER A 11 25.30 -0.91 17.14
C SER A 11 24.97 -1.15 15.66
N SER A 12 24.10 -2.12 15.38
CA SER A 12 23.39 -2.15 14.10
C SER A 12 22.58 -0.86 13.99
N PRO A 13 22.70 -0.09 12.89
CA PRO A 13 21.71 0.93 12.61
C PRO A 13 20.38 0.22 12.36
N GLU A 14 19.39 0.47 13.21
CA GLU A 14 17.99 0.24 12.86
C GLU A 14 17.77 0.94 11.52
N ARG A 15 17.54 0.16 10.45
CA ARG A 15 17.10 0.74 9.18
C ARG A 15 15.85 1.55 9.50
N PRO A 16 15.74 2.81 9.06
CA PRO A 16 14.49 3.54 9.17
C PRO A 16 13.40 2.65 8.58
N GLU A 17 12.43 2.25 9.40
CA GLU A 17 11.22 1.62 8.89
C GLU A 17 10.68 2.61 7.84
N ARG A 18 10.65 2.18 6.58
CA ARG A 18 10.10 3.01 5.51
C ARG A 18 8.71 3.44 5.97
N PRO A 19 8.40 4.74 6.06
CA PRO A 19 7.09 5.19 6.47
C PRO A 19 6.05 4.54 5.54
N PRO A 20 4.89 4.14 6.07
CA PRO A 20 3.85 3.53 5.25
C PRO A 20 3.48 4.50 4.11
N PRO A 21 3.19 3.97 2.92
CA PRO A 21 2.87 4.82 1.78
C PRO A 21 1.65 5.71 2.10
N PRO A 22 1.68 7.00 1.73
CA PRO A 22 0.60 7.93 2.07
C PRO A 22 -0.73 7.46 1.48
N ARG A 23 -1.81 7.56 2.26
CA ARG A 23 -3.17 7.08 1.90
C ARG A 23 -3.66 7.63 0.55
N ILE A 24 -3.26 8.85 0.21
CA ILE A 24 -3.63 9.54 -1.02
C ILE A 24 -3.24 8.78 -2.31
N LEU A 25 -2.24 7.90 -2.21
CA LEU A 25 -1.82 7.04 -3.32
C LEU A 25 -2.86 5.96 -3.68
N PHE A 26 -3.77 5.64 -2.76
CA PHE A 26 -4.75 4.55 -2.91
C PHE A 26 -6.20 5.01 -2.80
N GLN A 27 -6.44 6.28 -2.49
CA GLN A 27 -7.78 6.83 -2.33
C GLN A 27 -8.38 7.16 -3.70
N SER A 28 -9.45 6.48 -4.10
CA SER A 28 -10.14 6.72 -5.38
C SER A 28 -10.77 8.12 -5.44
N PRO A 29 -10.98 8.69 -6.63
CA PRO A 29 -11.71 9.95 -6.78
C PRO A 29 -13.16 9.86 -6.28
N LEU A 30 -13.79 8.69 -6.36
CA LEU A 30 -15.17 8.47 -5.89
C LEU A 30 -15.25 8.45 -4.37
N ALA A 31 -14.31 7.79 -3.69
CA ALA A 31 -14.18 7.87 -2.23
C ALA A 31 -14.03 9.32 -1.76
N LEU A 32 -13.27 10.13 -2.50
CA LEU A 32 -13.10 11.56 -2.21
C LEU A 32 -14.41 12.34 -2.35
N LEU A 33 -15.26 12.02 -3.34
CA LEU A 33 -16.59 12.64 -3.47
C LEU A 33 -17.51 12.25 -2.31
N LEU A 34 -17.47 10.99 -1.87
CA LEU A 34 -18.24 10.51 -0.71
C LEU A 34 -17.80 11.20 0.58
N GLU A 35 -16.50 11.40 0.78
CA GLU A 35 -15.96 12.14 1.94
C GLU A 35 -16.36 13.62 1.93
N ASN A 36 -16.54 14.22 0.76
CA ASN A 36 -16.85 15.65 0.61
C ASN A 36 -18.32 15.92 0.19
N HIS A 37 -19.21 14.96 0.42
CA HIS A 37 -20.58 15.00 -0.09
C HIS A 37 -21.39 16.21 0.36
N GLU A 38 -21.20 16.68 1.61
CA GLU A 38 -21.89 17.87 2.13
C GLU A 38 -21.46 19.14 1.37
N ALA A 39 -20.16 19.32 1.14
CA ALA A 39 -19.61 20.47 0.40
C ALA A 39 -20.05 20.47 -1.08
N LEU A 40 -20.22 19.27 -1.63
CA LEU A 40 -20.76 19.02 -2.96
C LEU A 40 -22.30 19.11 -2.99
N ALA A 41 -22.98 19.19 -1.84
CA ALA A 41 -24.43 19.13 -1.74
C ALA A 41 -25.03 17.95 -2.53
N LEU A 42 -24.42 16.77 -2.42
CA LEU A 42 -24.94 15.56 -3.08
C LEU A 42 -26.27 15.16 -2.47
N THR A 43 -27.24 14.82 -3.31
CA THR A 43 -28.51 14.26 -2.83
C THR A 43 -28.31 12.83 -2.32
N THR A 44 -29.27 12.33 -1.55
CA THR A 44 -29.27 10.93 -1.10
C THR A 44 -29.19 9.95 -2.28
N ASP A 45 -29.91 10.21 -3.36
CA ASP A 45 -29.90 9.36 -4.56
C ASP A 45 -28.55 9.40 -5.27
N GLN A 46 -27.90 10.58 -5.32
CA GLN A 46 -26.54 10.70 -5.86
C GLN A 46 -25.55 9.96 -4.98
N LEU A 47 -25.63 10.08 -3.65
CA LEU A 47 -24.80 9.35 -2.69
C LEU A 47 -24.88 7.83 -2.88
N ILE A 48 -26.10 7.29 -3.02
CA ILE A 48 -26.31 5.86 -3.26
C ILE A 48 -25.63 5.44 -4.58
N GLN A 49 -25.83 6.20 -5.65
CA GLN A 49 -25.24 5.88 -6.96
C GLN A 49 -23.70 5.98 -6.96
N VAL A 50 -23.14 6.98 -6.29
CA VAL A 50 -21.68 7.12 -6.13
C VAL A 50 -21.14 5.94 -5.31
N GLY A 51 -21.80 5.57 -4.22
CA GLY A 51 -21.41 4.41 -3.40
C GLY A 51 -21.42 3.09 -4.19
N GLN A 52 -22.45 2.85 -4.99
CA GLN A 52 -22.52 1.67 -5.87
C GLN A 52 -21.40 1.65 -6.91
N LYS A 53 -21.07 2.81 -7.49
CA LYS A 53 -19.97 2.91 -8.45
C LYS A 53 -18.60 2.72 -7.80
N GLU A 54 -18.42 3.16 -6.55
CA GLU A 54 -17.19 2.89 -5.79
C GLU A 54 -17.04 1.39 -5.50
N GLU A 55 -18.09 0.72 -5.05
CA GLU A 55 -18.05 -0.73 -4.82
C GLU A 55 -17.73 -1.50 -6.11
N ALA A 56 -18.33 -1.11 -7.23
CA ALA A 56 -18.03 -1.69 -8.55
C ALA A 56 -16.57 -1.44 -8.98
N LEU A 57 -16.06 -0.23 -8.75
CA LEU A 57 -14.66 0.13 -9.01
C LEU A 57 -13.71 -0.72 -8.15
N GLU A 58 -14.00 -0.89 -6.87
CA GLU A 58 -13.21 -1.75 -5.99
C GLU A 58 -13.22 -3.21 -6.44
N ALA A 59 -14.38 -3.72 -6.86
CA ALA A 59 -14.50 -5.07 -7.42
C ALA A 59 -13.68 -5.24 -8.69
N ALA A 60 -13.71 -4.26 -9.60
CA ALA A 60 -12.92 -4.26 -10.84
C ALA A 60 -11.41 -4.15 -10.58
N ASN A 61 -11.00 -3.36 -9.58
CA ASN A 61 -9.59 -3.17 -9.24
C ASN A 61 -9.02 -4.28 -8.33
N ARG A 62 -9.85 -5.09 -7.69
CA ARG A 62 -9.42 -6.21 -6.83
C ARG A 62 -8.41 -7.17 -7.50
N PRO A 63 -8.65 -7.70 -8.71
CA PRO A 63 -7.68 -8.57 -9.39
C PRO A 63 -6.37 -7.83 -9.75
N LEU A 64 -6.43 -6.54 -10.09
CA LEU A 64 -5.24 -5.74 -10.40
C LEU A 64 -4.37 -5.52 -9.15
N ARG A 65 -5.01 -5.23 -8.00
CA ARG A 65 -4.34 -5.12 -6.70
C ARG A 65 -3.66 -6.42 -6.30
N GLU A 66 -4.29 -7.56 -6.55
CA GLU A 66 -3.69 -8.88 -6.30
C GLU A 66 -2.47 -9.14 -7.19
N GLN A 67 -2.56 -8.86 -8.49
CA GLN A 67 -1.41 -8.97 -9.39
C GLN A 67 -0.26 -8.03 -8.99
N LEU A 68 -0.58 -6.81 -8.55
CA LEU A 68 0.41 -5.86 -8.07
C LEU A 68 1.12 -6.36 -6.79
N ARG A 69 0.39 -7.03 -5.89
CA ARG A 69 0.99 -7.70 -4.72
C ARG A 69 1.96 -8.79 -5.13
N GLN A 70 1.60 -9.62 -6.11
CA GLN A 70 2.44 -10.72 -6.60
C GLN A 70 3.73 -10.20 -7.25
N VAL A 71 3.68 -9.09 -7.99
CA VAL A 71 4.88 -8.47 -8.57
C VAL A 71 5.80 -7.91 -7.48
N ARG A 72 5.25 -7.27 -6.44
CA ARG A 72 6.04 -6.70 -5.33
C ARG A 72 6.56 -7.74 -4.35
N HIS A 73 5.83 -8.85 -4.21
CA HIS A 73 6.11 -9.94 -3.28
C HIS A 73 5.89 -11.27 -4.00
N PRO A 74 6.83 -11.69 -4.88
CA PRO A 74 6.72 -12.97 -5.53
C PRO A 74 6.70 -14.08 -4.48
N GLU A 75 5.71 -14.96 -4.58
CA GLU A 75 5.62 -16.14 -3.70
C GLU A 75 6.88 -16.99 -3.93
N PRO A 76 7.55 -17.47 -2.86
CA PRO A 76 8.78 -18.23 -3.03
C PRO A 76 8.51 -19.49 -3.87
N PRO A 77 9.48 -19.93 -4.69
CA PRO A 77 9.35 -21.19 -5.41
C PRO A 77 9.11 -22.33 -4.40
N PRO A 78 8.26 -23.31 -4.76
CA PRO A 78 8.00 -24.45 -3.90
C PRO A 78 9.32 -25.22 -3.68
N GLY A 79 9.89 -25.09 -2.48
CA GLY A 79 11.13 -25.77 -2.10
C GLY A 79 12.15 -24.94 -1.30
N GLU A 80 12.10 -23.59 -1.36
CA GLU A 80 13.06 -22.73 -0.64
C GLU A 80 12.50 -22.11 0.66
N GLY A 81 11.20 -22.28 0.92
CA GLY A 81 10.60 -22.05 2.23
C GLY A 81 10.33 -23.39 2.90
N GLY A 82 10.91 -23.62 4.08
CA GLY A 82 10.60 -24.78 4.92
C GLY A 82 9.08 -25.01 5.08
N PRO A 83 8.67 -26.24 5.43
CA PRO A 83 7.36 -26.77 5.09
C PRO A 83 6.20 -25.94 5.67
N PRO A 84 5.07 -25.87 4.94
CA PRO A 84 3.86 -25.18 5.40
C PRO A 84 3.34 -25.88 6.65
N ARG A 85 3.24 -25.16 7.77
CA ARG A 85 2.46 -25.62 8.92
C ARG A 85 1.17 -24.84 8.99
N SER A 86 0.14 -25.41 8.41
CA SER A 86 -1.23 -25.29 8.90
C SER A 86 -1.85 -26.70 8.86
N PRO A 87 -2.88 -27.05 9.64
CA PRO A 87 -3.38 -26.51 10.91
C PRO A 87 -3.47 -27.66 11.95
N ARG A 88 -2.74 -27.64 13.08
CA ARG A 88 -2.89 -28.73 14.07
C ARG A 88 -3.95 -28.39 15.11
N ALA A 89 -5.11 -28.99 14.90
CA ALA A 89 -6.11 -29.34 15.89
C ALA A 89 -5.49 -29.62 17.27
N GLY A 90 -6.14 -29.09 18.30
CA GLY A 90 -5.82 -29.39 19.69
C GLY A 90 -5.83 -30.90 19.94
N ASN A 91 -4.73 -31.39 20.50
CA ASN A 91 -4.68 -32.68 21.16
C ASN A 91 -4.53 -32.40 22.66
N PRO A 92 -5.46 -32.82 23.56
CA PRO A 92 -5.46 -32.39 24.96
C PRO A 92 -4.38 -33.04 25.84
N ASN A 93 -3.55 -33.96 25.33
CA ASN A 93 -2.68 -34.80 26.17
C ASN A 93 -1.18 -34.70 25.83
N THR A 94 -0.60 -33.50 25.89
CA THR A 94 0.87 -33.36 25.99
C THR A 94 1.27 -32.54 27.21
N PRO A 95 2.13 -33.07 28.10
CA PRO A 95 2.56 -32.37 29.30
C PRO A 95 3.41 -31.14 28.95
N VAL A 96 3.15 -30.07 29.71
CA VAL A 96 3.80 -28.76 29.60
C VAL A 96 5.30 -28.90 29.91
N GLY A 97 6.11 -28.97 28.87
CA GLY A 97 7.56 -28.86 28.96
C GLY A 97 7.96 -27.39 29.09
N LEU A 98 8.44 -27.00 30.27
CA LEU A 98 9.20 -25.78 30.51
C LEU A 98 10.38 -25.71 29.52
N GLY A 99 10.35 -24.72 28.65
CA GLY A 99 11.41 -24.50 27.67
C GLY A 99 10.98 -23.44 26.68
N GLY A 100 11.00 -22.18 27.13
CA GLY A 100 10.78 -21.02 26.27
C GLY A 100 11.83 -20.96 25.18
N ARG A 101 11.56 -21.60 24.05
CA ARG A 101 12.29 -21.31 22.81
C ARG A 101 11.89 -19.89 22.42
N PRO A 102 12.84 -18.97 22.19
CA PRO A 102 12.49 -17.69 21.60
C PRO A 102 11.75 -17.99 20.29
N ALA A 103 10.60 -17.33 20.07
CA ALA A 103 9.91 -17.40 18.79
C ALA A 103 10.95 -17.11 17.71
N TYR A 104 11.23 -18.09 16.85
CA TYR A 104 12.19 -17.91 15.78
C TYR A 104 11.67 -16.79 14.89
N ARG A 105 12.22 -15.58 15.05
CA ARG A 105 12.00 -14.47 14.13
C ARG A 105 12.83 -14.80 12.90
N ALA A 106 12.17 -15.28 11.86
CA ALA A 106 12.84 -15.49 10.59
C ALA A 106 13.59 -14.20 10.21
N PRO A 107 14.86 -14.28 9.78
CA PRO A 107 15.59 -13.10 9.35
C PRO A 107 14.81 -12.39 8.24
N PRO A 108 14.77 -11.05 8.23
CA PRO A 108 14.14 -10.32 7.14
C PRO A 108 14.79 -10.75 5.83
N ARG A 109 14.01 -11.38 4.95
CA ARG A 109 14.53 -11.83 3.66
C ARG A 109 14.97 -10.61 2.85
N PRO A 110 16.11 -10.69 2.14
CA PRO A 110 16.45 -9.66 1.17
C PRO A 110 15.35 -9.63 0.10
N LEU A 111 14.75 -8.46 -0.12
CA LEU A 111 13.85 -8.24 -1.24
C LEU A 111 14.65 -8.53 -2.52
N THR A 112 14.24 -9.54 -3.29
CA THR A 112 14.78 -9.70 -4.64
C THR A 112 14.51 -8.40 -5.41
N PRO A 113 15.55 -7.77 -5.98
CA PRO A 113 15.35 -6.56 -6.75
C PRO A 113 14.40 -6.86 -7.91
N LEU A 114 13.40 -5.99 -8.11
CA LEU A 114 12.46 -6.10 -9.23
C LEU A 114 13.24 -6.07 -10.55
N THR A 115 12.90 -6.97 -11.48
CA THR A 115 13.44 -6.92 -12.83
C THR A 115 12.85 -5.74 -13.61
N GLU A 116 13.47 -5.35 -14.73
CA GLU A 116 12.88 -4.33 -15.61
C GLU A 116 11.48 -4.74 -16.12
N GLU A 117 11.25 -6.03 -16.33
CA GLU A 117 9.95 -6.56 -16.73
C GLU A 117 8.92 -6.44 -15.59
N ASP A 118 9.32 -6.71 -14.35
CA ASP A 118 8.46 -6.52 -13.17
C ASP A 118 8.09 -5.05 -12.98
N LEU A 119 9.03 -4.13 -13.18
CA LEU A 119 8.77 -2.68 -13.11
C LEU A 119 7.78 -2.23 -14.18
N LYS A 120 7.95 -2.68 -15.43
CA LYS A 120 7.01 -2.41 -16.53
C LYS A 120 5.62 -2.97 -16.23
N ARG A 121 5.55 -4.20 -15.73
CA ARG A 121 4.29 -4.85 -15.35
C ARG A 121 3.61 -4.11 -14.21
N GLN A 122 4.36 -3.72 -13.19
CA GLN A 122 3.86 -2.90 -12.09
C GLN A 122 3.28 -1.57 -12.60
N GLN A 123 3.99 -0.88 -13.49
CA GLN A 123 3.52 0.39 -14.04
C GLN A 123 2.23 0.21 -14.85
N ALA A 124 2.15 -0.83 -15.68
CA ALA A 124 0.95 -1.15 -16.44
C ALA A 124 -0.27 -1.46 -15.54
N LEU A 125 -0.07 -2.18 -14.43
CA LEU A 125 -1.14 -2.48 -13.47
C LEU A 125 -1.65 -1.22 -12.76
N LEU A 126 -0.74 -0.32 -12.37
CA LEU A 126 -1.11 0.96 -11.76
C LEU A 126 -1.88 1.85 -12.75
N GLN A 127 -1.42 1.92 -14.01
CA GLN A 127 -2.11 2.66 -15.07
C GLN A 127 -3.52 2.11 -15.31
N ALA A 128 -3.69 0.79 -15.39
CA ALA A 128 -5.01 0.18 -15.57
C ALA A 128 -5.99 0.52 -14.43
N MET A 129 -5.50 0.58 -13.19
CA MET A 129 -6.33 1.01 -12.05
C MET A 129 -6.74 2.49 -12.16
N GLU A 130 -5.84 3.36 -12.63
CA GLU A 130 -6.14 4.78 -12.87
C GLU A 130 -7.15 4.97 -14.01
N ASP A 131 -7.04 4.18 -15.08
CA ASP A 131 -7.98 4.22 -16.19
C ASP A 131 -9.39 3.80 -15.72
N ASN A 132 -9.48 2.79 -14.85
CA ASN A 132 -10.73 2.40 -14.20
C ASN A 132 -11.29 3.51 -13.30
N GLU A 133 -10.44 4.16 -12.48
CA GLU A 133 -10.82 5.32 -11.66
C GLU A 133 -11.36 6.48 -12.52
N ALA A 134 -10.69 6.77 -13.65
CA ALA A 134 -11.10 7.82 -14.57
C ALA A 134 -12.43 7.50 -15.27
N ALA A 135 -12.64 6.24 -15.66
CA ALA A 135 -13.92 5.80 -16.23
C ALA A 135 -15.06 5.91 -15.21
N ALA A 136 -14.86 5.40 -13.99
CA ALA A 136 -15.86 5.49 -12.93
C ALA A 136 -16.20 6.94 -12.58
N TYR A 137 -15.21 7.84 -12.57
CA TYR A 137 -15.46 9.25 -12.33
C TYR A 137 -16.29 9.90 -13.43
N ARG A 138 -16.00 9.62 -14.72
CA ARG A 138 -16.83 10.14 -15.83
C ARG A 138 -18.29 9.73 -15.69
N ASP A 139 -18.54 8.50 -15.27
CA ASP A 139 -19.90 8.02 -15.06
C ASP A 139 -20.60 8.70 -13.88
N VAL A 140 -19.89 8.99 -12.80
CA VAL A 140 -20.43 9.75 -11.66
C VAL A 140 -20.68 11.20 -12.04
N GLU A 141 -19.75 11.82 -12.76
CA GLU A 141 -19.82 13.20 -13.17
C GLU A 141 -21.08 13.48 -14.02
N ALA A 142 -21.50 12.51 -14.83
CA ALA A 142 -22.75 12.59 -15.61
C ALA A 142 -24.02 12.68 -14.74
N LEU A 143 -23.96 12.27 -13.47
CA LEU A 143 -25.07 12.32 -12.50
C LEU A 143 -25.13 13.64 -11.73
N LEU A 144 -24.08 14.46 -11.84
CA LEU A 144 -23.95 15.72 -11.13
C LEU A 144 -24.54 16.88 -11.94
N ASP A 145 -25.08 17.88 -11.24
CA ASP A 145 -25.41 19.16 -11.86
C ASP A 145 -24.13 19.98 -12.15
N ASP A 146 -24.26 21.09 -12.87
CA ASP A 146 -23.10 21.86 -13.33
C ASP A 146 -22.30 22.49 -12.19
N ALA A 147 -22.98 22.95 -11.12
CA ALA A 147 -22.30 23.51 -9.95
C ALA A 147 -21.56 22.42 -9.16
N GLN A 148 -22.16 21.24 -9.04
CA GLN A 148 -21.54 20.06 -8.44
C GLN A 148 -20.33 19.59 -9.25
N LYS A 149 -20.43 19.55 -10.59
CA LYS A 149 -19.32 19.19 -11.49
C LYS A 149 -18.13 20.11 -11.31
N GLU A 150 -18.35 21.42 -11.27
CA GLU A 150 -17.26 22.39 -11.09
C GLU A 150 -16.49 22.13 -9.80
N LYS A 151 -17.21 21.97 -8.68
CA LYS A 151 -16.61 21.65 -7.37
C LYS A 151 -15.90 20.30 -7.38
N ALA A 152 -16.52 19.28 -7.95
CA ALA A 152 -15.95 17.93 -8.03
C ALA A 152 -14.65 17.92 -8.86
N ARG A 153 -14.62 18.62 -9.99
CA ARG A 153 -13.42 18.76 -10.84
C ARG A 153 -12.28 19.47 -10.13
N ALA A 154 -12.59 20.54 -9.40
CA ALA A 154 -11.60 21.26 -8.61
C ALA A 154 -11.00 20.36 -7.52
N LEU A 155 -11.87 19.63 -6.80
CA LEU A 155 -11.47 18.69 -5.75
C LEU A 155 -10.57 17.57 -6.30
N ILE A 156 -10.94 16.96 -7.43
CA ILE A 156 -10.19 15.86 -8.03
C ILE A 156 -8.88 16.34 -8.67
N SER A 157 -8.87 17.53 -9.27
CA SER A 157 -7.62 18.12 -9.80
C SER A 157 -6.60 18.31 -8.69
N LYS A 158 -7.03 18.87 -7.55
CA LYS A 158 -6.17 19.03 -6.37
C LYS A 158 -5.66 17.68 -5.85
N HIS A 159 -6.55 16.69 -5.73
CA HIS A 159 -6.17 15.33 -5.31
C HIS A 159 -5.13 14.68 -6.23
N ARG A 160 -5.28 14.85 -7.56
CA ARG A 160 -4.31 14.34 -8.54
C ARG A 160 -2.94 14.98 -8.37
N GLU A 161 -2.88 16.29 -8.17
CA GLU A 161 -1.61 16.98 -7.89
C GLU A 161 -0.95 16.49 -6.60
N GLU A 162 -1.72 16.36 -5.52
CA GLU A 162 -1.19 15.87 -4.24
C GLU A 162 -0.73 14.41 -4.34
N ARG A 163 -1.48 13.57 -5.07
CA ARG A 163 -1.09 12.19 -5.37
C ARG A 163 0.20 12.13 -6.18
N GLN A 164 0.36 13.00 -7.18
CA GLN A 164 1.58 13.09 -7.98
C GLN A 164 2.79 13.48 -7.11
N ARG A 165 2.66 14.52 -6.29
CA ARG A 165 3.70 14.91 -5.33
C ARG A 165 4.06 13.79 -4.36
N ALA A 166 3.06 13.04 -3.89
CA ALA A 166 3.28 11.90 -3.01
C ALA A 166 4.04 10.75 -3.69
N ARG A 167 3.87 10.55 -5.01
CA ARG A 167 4.64 9.56 -5.79
C ARG A 167 6.08 9.99 -5.91
N GLU A 168 6.31 11.23 -6.31
CA GLU A 168 7.65 11.80 -6.46
C GLU A 168 8.43 11.75 -5.14
N ALA A 169 7.78 12.10 -4.02
CA ALA A 169 8.39 12.01 -2.69
C ALA A 169 8.69 10.57 -2.26
N PHE A 170 7.92 9.59 -2.71
CA PHE A 170 8.14 8.18 -2.42
C PHE A 170 9.24 7.55 -3.29
N GLU A 171 9.44 8.08 -4.50
CA GLU A 171 10.45 7.61 -5.47
C GLU A 171 11.82 8.29 -5.27
N ALA A 172 11.86 9.50 -4.72
CA ALA A 172 13.09 10.23 -4.45
C ALA A 172 13.97 9.49 -3.41
N PRO A 173 15.25 9.21 -3.71
CA PRO A 173 16.19 8.70 -2.72
C PRO A 173 16.46 9.79 -1.66
N GLU A 174 16.50 9.40 -0.38
CA GLU A 174 16.91 10.31 0.69
C GLU A 174 18.27 10.95 0.36
N PRO A 175 18.42 12.28 0.50
CA PRO A 175 19.72 12.91 0.31
C PRO A 175 20.70 12.37 1.37
N PRO A 176 21.96 12.07 1.00
CA PRO A 176 22.95 11.60 1.97
C PRO A 176 23.12 12.63 3.09
N PRO A 177 23.37 12.18 4.34
CA PRO A 177 23.56 13.10 5.46
C PRO A 177 24.72 14.05 5.17
N ALA A 178 24.52 15.34 5.47
CA ALA A 178 25.53 16.37 5.29
C ALA A 178 26.80 16.01 6.09
N PRO A 179 28.01 16.23 5.54
CA PRO A 179 29.24 15.95 6.25
C PRO A 179 29.34 16.83 7.51
N PRO A 180 29.87 16.30 8.63
CA PRO A 180 30.08 17.10 9.83
C PRO A 180 31.06 18.24 9.52
N SER A 181 30.72 19.44 10.00
CA SER A 181 31.54 20.66 9.91
C SER A 181 32.72 20.62 10.89
#